data_AF-A0A9E3QL39-F1
#
_entry.id   AF-A0A9E3QL39-F1
#
_cell.length_a   1.000
_cell.length_b   1.000
_cell.length_c   1.000
_cell.angle_alpha   90.00
_cell.angle_beta   90.00
_cell.angle_gamma   90.00
#
_symmetry.space_group_name_H-M   'P 1'
#
loop_
_entity.id
_entity.type
_entity.pdbx_description
1 polymer ?
#
loop_
_entity_poly.entity_id
_entity_poly.type
_entity_poly.pdbx_seq_one_letter_code
_entity_poly.pdbx_strand_id
1 'polypeptide(L)' 'PPHLGSEAALARALRLGDPPVVPRVQGGAVLFDLRTLDPAEDATLLAALRRATQP' A
#
# COMPACT_ATOMS: atom_id res chain seq x y z
N PRO A 1 -7.45 -5.05 -5.34
CA PRO A 1 -8.56 -5.36 -6.27
C PRO A 1 -9.59 -6.25 -5.53
N PRO A 2 -10.78 -6.59 -6.08
CA PRO A 2 -11.84 -7.31 -5.35
C PRO A 2 -11.40 -8.67 -4.75
N HIS A 3 -10.16 -9.11 -5.03
CA HIS A 3 -9.50 -10.31 -4.54
C HIS A 3 -8.60 -10.16 -3.31
N LEU A 4 -8.27 -8.94 -2.86
CA LEU A 4 -7.46 -8.76 -1.64
C LEU A 4 -8.41 -8.83 -0.44
N GLY A 5 -8.88 -10.04 -0.15
CA GLY A 5 -9.89 -10.31 0.89
C GLY A 5 -9.45 -10.05 2.33
N SER A 6 -8.35 -9.30 2.54
CA SER A 6 -7.86 -8.84 3.84
C SER A 6 -6.80 -7.74 3.72
N GLU A 7 -6.56 -7.05 4.82
CA GLU A 7 -5.48 -6.09 5.00
C GLU A 7 -4.10 -6.74 4.80
N ALA A 8 -3.96 -8.01 5.20
CA ALA A 8 -2.75 -8.79 5.00
C ALA A 8 -2.50 -9.05 3.51
N ALA A 9 -3.55 -9.35 2.74
CA ALA A 9 -3.45 -9.50 1.29
C ALA A 9 -3.04 -8.18 0.64
N LEU A 10 -3.66 -7.06 1.02
CA LEU A 10 -3.29 -5.73 0.51
C LEU A 10 -1.86 -5.34 0.86
N ALA A 11 -1.43 -5.53 2.11
CA ALA A 11 -0.06 -5.27 2.51
C ALA A 11 0.94 -6.16 1.76
N ARG A 12 0.59 -7.42 1.46
CA ARG A 12 1.41 -8.30 0.62
C ARG A 12 1.50 -7.79 -0.82
N ALA A 13 0.39 -7.38 -1.43
CA ALA A 13 0.36 -6.85 -2.78
C ALA A 13 1.21 -5.58 -2.91
N LEU A 14 1.14 -4.68 -1.92
CA LEU A 14 1.97 -3.47 -1.85
C LEU A 14 3.46 -3.79 -1.72
N ARG A 15 3.83 -4.76 -0.88
CA ARG A 15 5.24 -5.17 -0.70
C ARG A 15 5.87 -5.81 -1.93
N LEU A 16 5.05 -6.52 -2.72
CA LEU A 16 5.50 -7.21 -3.93
C LEU A 16 5.30 -6.37 -5.21
N GLY A 17 4.65 -5.21 -5.08
CA GLY A 17 4.42 -4.29 -6.18
C GLY A 17 5.68 -3.55 -6.59
N ASP A 18 5.55 -2.76 -7.65
CA ASP A 18 6.60 -1.88 -8.14
C ASP A 18 6.06 -0.43 -8.17
N PRO A 19 6.67 0.54 -7.45
CA PRO A 19 7.71 0.30 -6.45
C PRO A 19 7.13 -0.43 -5.22
N PRO A 20 7.98 -1.12 -4.44
CA PRO A 20 7.54 -1.80 -3.22
C PRO A 20 7.14 -0.76 -2.17
N VAL A 21 5.99 -0.98 -1.55
CA VAL A 21 5.51 -0.16 -0.43
C VAL A 21 5.32 -1.05 0.79
N VAL A 22 5.88 -0.65 1.94
CA VAL A 22 5.85 -1.42 3.19
C VAL A 22 4.92 -0.75 4.21
N PRO A 23 3.61 -1.05 4.19
CA PRO A 23 2.70 -0.50 5.18
C PRO A 23 2.72 -1.31 6.48
N ARG A 24 2.14 -0.72 7.53
CA ARG A 24 1.82 -1.40 8.79
C ARG A 24 0.39 -1.96 8.74
N VAL A 25 0.17 -3.18 9.20
CA VAL A 25 -1.19 -3.70 9.42
C VAL A 25 -1.50 -3.64 10.91
N GLN A 26 -2.58 -2.96 11.29
CA GLN A 26 -3.01 -2.85 12.69
C GLN A 26 -4.50 -2.53 12.75
N GLY A 27 -5.23 -3.21 13.64
CA GLY A 27 -6.62 -2.87 13.95
C GLY A 27 -7.60 -2.99 12.77
N GLY A 28 -7.39 -3.95 11.86
CA GLY A 28 -8.22 -4.09 10.66
C GLY A 28 -7.97 -2.99 9.62
N ALA A 29 -6.77 -2.39 9.61
CA ALA A 29 -6.39 -1.40 8.61
C ALA A 29 -4.96 -1.57 8.11
N VAL A 30 -4.72 -1.07 6.90
CA VAL A 30 -3.38 -0.85 6.32
C VAL A 30 -3.02 0.61 6.53
N LEU A 31 -2.01 0.87 7.35
CA LEU A 31 -1.58 2.20 7.77
C LEU A 31 -0.25 2.58 7.14
N PHE A 32 -0.11 3.85 6.77
CA PHE A 32 1.12 4.46 6.28
C PHE A 32 1.59 5.50 7.29
N ASP A 33 2.82 5.37 7.78
CA ASP A 33 3.40 6.33 8.70
C ASP A 33 3.97 7.51 7.90
N LEU A 34 3.31 8.68 7.96
CA LEU A 34 3.74 9.86 7.20
C LEU A 34 5.13 10.35 7.62
N ARG A 35 5.63 9.97 8.81
CA ARG A 35 6.98 10.33 9.25
C ARG A 35 8.07 9.59 8.47
N THR A 36 7.71 8.54 7.75
CA THR A 36 8.64 7.73 6.94
C THR A 36 8.46 7.94 5.44
N LEU A 37 7.59 8.87 5.03
CA LEU A 37 7.34 9.18 3.62
C LEU A 37 7.96 10.53 3.27
N ASP A 38 8.62 10.59 2.12
CA ASP A 38 9.00 11.87 1.52
C ASP A 38 7.77 12.45 0.78
N PRO A 39 7.33 13.69 1.06
CA PRO A 39 6.24 14.32 0.32
C PRO A 39 6.47 14.38 -1.20
N ALA A 40 7.72 14.38 -1.67
CA ALA A 40 8.03 14.32 -3.09
C ALA A 40 7.61 12.99 -3.75
N GLU A 41 7.40 11.94 -2.97
CA GLU A 41 7.01 10.60 -3.43
C GLU A 41 5.50 10.36 -3.44
N ASP A 42 4.66 11.35 -3.08
CA ASP A 42 3.21 11.21 -3.03
C ASP A 42 2.61 10.65 -4.33
N ALA A 43 3.09 11.14 -5.49
CA ALA A 43 2.65 10.65 -6.80
C ALA A 43 3.03 9.18 -7.03
N THR A 44 4.22 8.79 -6.58
CA THR A 44 4.75 7.42 -6.67
C THR A 44 3.96 6.48 -5.78
N LEU A 45 3.70 6.87 -4.53
CA LEU A 45 2.86 6.13 -3.59
C LEU A 45 1.43 5.95 -4.13
N LEU A 46 0.82 7.03 -4.64
CA LEU A 46 -0.52 6.98 -5.22
C LEU A 46 -0.59 6.01 -6.41
N ALA A 47 0.44 5.98 -7.26
CA ALA A 47 0.51 5.04 -8.38
C ALA A 47 0.63 3.58 -7.90
N ALA A 48 1.43 3.30 -6.88
CA ALA A 48 1.54 1.97 -6.27
C ALA A 48 0.21 1.52 -5.64
N LEU A 49 -0.47 2.42 -4.92
CA LEU A 49 -1.78 2.16 -4.32
C LEU A 49 -2.82 1.81 -5.39
N ARG A 50 -2.84 2.56 -6.50
CA ARG A 50 -3.76 2.30 -7.63
C ARG A 50 -3.52 0.92 -8.22
N ARG A 51 -2.27 0.57 -8.55
CA ARG A 51 -1.91 -0.77 -9.05
C ARG A 51 -2.33 -1.89 -8.09
N ALA A 52 -2.19 -1.68 -6.78
CA ALA A 52 -2.53 -2.68 -5.78
C ALA A 52 -4.05 -2.78 -5.51
N THR A 53 -4.83 -1.73 -5.75
CA THR A 53 -6.25 -1.68 -5.34
C THR A 53 -7.23 -1.78 -6.49
N GLN A 54 -6.85 -1.33 -7.68
CA GLN A 54 -7.70 -1.35 -8.87
C GLN A 54 -7.62 -2.72 -9.58
N PRO A 55 -8.69 -3.18 -10.25
CA PRO A 55 -8.68 -4.38 -11.09
C PRO A 55 -7.68 -4.27 -12.25
#